data_AF-A0A9N8MHV7-F1
#
_entry.id   AF-A0A9N8MHV7-F1
#
_cell.length_a   1.000
_cell.length_b   1.000
_cell.length_c   1.000
_cell.angle_alpha   90.00
_cell.angle_beta   90.00
_cell.angle_gamma   90.00
#
_symmetry.space_group_name_H-M   'P 1'
#
loop_
_entity.id
_entity.type
_entity.pdbx_description
1 polymer ?
#
loop_
_entity_poly.entity_id
_entity_poly.type
_entity_poly.pdbx_seq_one_letter_code
_entity_poly.pdbx_strand_id
1 'polypeptide(L)'
;MNFFDSFFDSFIVISSIAVLNIIVFVIFKKYLYGKENAGMKFLTINIAKDLLWIVISLLIIEKNKANFLLIIVCFIVASVTIYTPIIKHINKS
;
A
#
# COMPACT_ATOMS: atom_id res chain seq x y z
N MET A 1 22.88 9.79 14.09
CA MET A 1 22.01 8.65 13.72
C MET A 1 22.88 7.62 13.03
N ASN A 2 22.80 6.34 13.40
CA ASN A 2 23.63 5.32 12.75
C ASN A 2 23.04 4.95 11.39
N PHE A 3 23.89 4.70 10.39
CA PHE A 3 23.48 4.25 9.05
C PHE A 3 22.55 3.02 9.10
N PHE A 4 22.78 2.11 10.04
CA PHE A 4 21.96 0.92 10.24
C PHE A 4 20.50 1.25 10.59
N ASP A 5 20.25 2.27 11.44
CA ASP A 5 18.89 2.64 11.87
C ASP A 5 18.05 3.09 10.66
N SER A 6 18.61 3.96 9.81
CA SER A 6 17.93 4.48 8.61
C SER A 6 17.63 3.38 7.57
N PHE A 7 18.50 2.38 7.44
CA PHE A 7 18.27 1.23 6.57
C PHE A 7 17.10 0.36 7.08
N PHE A 8 17.09 0.05 8.38
CA PHE A 8 16.02 -0.75 8.98
C PHE A 8 14.66 -0.04 8.89
N ASP A 9 14.60 1.26 9.13
CA ASP A 9 13.36 2.05 9.01
C ASP A 9 12.80 2.00 7.58
N SER A 10 13.69 2.17 6.58
CA SER A 10 13.33 2.08 5.17
C SER A 10 12.81 0.69 4.80
N PHE A 11 13.47 -0.35 5.30
CA PHE A 11 13.05 -1.74 5.10
C PHE A 11 11.67 -2.03 5.70
N ILE A 12 11.39 -1.50 6.90
CA ILE A 12 10.09 -1.64 7.58
C ILE A 12 8.99 -0.98 6.75
N VAL A 13 9.23 0.24 6.24
CA VAL A 13 8.26 0.97 5.42
C VAL A 13 7.95 0.22 4.12
N ILE A 14 8.97 -0.26 3.41
CA ILE A 14 8.79 -1.04 2.17
C ILE A 14 8.06 -2.37 2.44
N SER A 15 8.46 -3.08 3.49
CA SER A 15 7.86 -4.38 3.81
C SER A 15 6.41 -4.24 4.26
N SER A 16 6.10 -3.19 5.03
CA SER A 16 4.73 -2.95 5.52
C SER A 16 3.74 -2.65 4.39
N ILE A 17 4.10 -1.84 3.38
CA ILE A 17 3.17 -1.60 2.26
C ILE A 17 2.92 -2.87 1.44
N ALA A 18 3.95 -3.70 1.26
CA ALA A 18 3.80 -4.98 0.56
C ALA A 18 2.83 -5.91 1.32
N VAL A 19 3.01 -6.05 2.64
CA VAL A 19 2.13 -6.87 3.50
C VAL A 19 0.70 -6.32 3.50
N LEU A 20 0.52 -5.01 3.67
CA LEU A 20 -0.82 -4.41 3.68
C LEU A 20 -1.53 -4.56 2.33
N ASN A 21 -0.80 -4.47 1.22
CA ASN A 21 -1.36 -4.73 -0.12
C ASN A 21 -1.80 -6.19 -0.28
N ILE A 22 -1.00 -7.14 0.20
CA ILE A 22 -1.38 -8.56 0.18
C ILE A 22 -2.67 -8.75 1.00
N ILE A 23 -2.75 -8.17 2.20
CA ILE A 23 -3.95 -8.26 3.06
C ILE A 23 -5.18 -7.70 2.34
N VAL A 24 -5.08 -6.50 1.75
CA VAL A 24 -6.20 -5.88 1.03
C VAL A 24 -6.60 -6.71 -0.19
N PHE A 25 -5.63 -7.27 -0.92
CA PHE A 25 -5.92 -8.16 -2.04
C PHE A 25 -6.66 -9.42 -1.59
N VAL A 26 -6.23 -10.06 -0.51
CA VAL A 26 -6.91 -11.23 0.07
C VAL A 26 -8.34 -10.88 0.51
N ILE A 27 -8.52 -9.73 1.17
CA ILE A 27 -9.84 -9.24 1.57
C ILE A 27 -10.74 -9.04 0.35
N PHE A 28 -10.22 -8.40 -0.70
CA PHE A 28 -10.95 -8.22 -1.94
C PHE A 28 -11.39 -9.56 -2.53
N LYS A 29 -10.44 -10.49 -2.72
CA LYS A 29 -10.68 -11.79 -3.35
C LYS A 29 -11.70 -12.63 -2.59
N LYS A 30 -11.67 -12.58 -1.25
CA LYS A 30 -12.51 -13.41 -0.39
C LYS A 30 -13.89 -12.80 -0.11
N TYR A 31 -13.98 -11.48 0.04
CA TYR A 31 -15.18 -10.83 0.57
C TYR A 31 -15.86 -9.86 -0.39
N LEU A 32 -15.11 -9.24 -1.31
CA LEU A 32 -15.64 -8.19 -2.20
C LEU A 32 -15.87 -8.67 -3.63
N TYR A 33 -15.02 -9.57 -4.12
CA TYR A 33 -15.08 -10.06 -5.49
C TYR A 33 -16.44 -10.69 -5.82
N GLY A 34 -17.01 -10.35 -6.98
CA GLY A 34 -18.34 -10.79 -7.42
C GLY A 34 -19.53 -10.17 -6.67
N LYS A 35 -19.29 -9.24 -5.74
CA LYS A 35 -20.36 -8.45 -5.09
C LYS A 35 -20.62 -7.18 -5.90
N GLU A 36 -21.83 -6.65 -5.76
CA GLU A 36 -22.15 -5.32 -6.29
C GLU A 36 -21.19 -4.25 -5.76
N ASN A 37 -20.79 -3.35 -6.65
CA ASN A 37 -19.86 -2.26 -6.38
C ASN A 37 -18.51 -2.72 -5.79
N ALA A 38 -18.04 -3.93 -6.13
CA ALA A 38 -16.77 -4.49 -5.65
C ALA A 38 -15.58 -3.54 -5.83
N GLY A 39 -15.50 -2.84 -6.97
CA GLY A 39 -14.45 -1.85 -7.24
C GLY A 39 -14.48 -0.66 -6.30
N MET A 40 -15.67 -0.11 -6.03
CA MET A 40 -15.82 1.01 -5.10
C MET A 40 -15.49 0.60 -3.66
N LYS A 41 -15.95 -0.57 -3.22
CA LYS A 41 -15.63 -1.09 -1.88
C LYS A 41 -14.13 -1.33 -1.71
N PHE A 42 -13.48 -1.89 -2.73
CA PHE A 42 -12.02 -2.03 -2.76
C PHE A 42 -11.34 -0.67 -2.65
N LEU A 43 -11.76 0.31 -3.46
CA LEU A 43 -11.18 1.65 -3.49
C LEU A 43 -11.24 2.30 -2.10
N THR A 44 -12.38 2.24 -1.42
CA THR A 44 -12.54 2.76 -0.06
C THR A 44 -11.56 2.12 0.92
N ILE A 45 -11.44 0.79 0.93
CA ILE A 45 -10.51 0.08 1.82
C ILE A 45 -9.06 0.41 1.48
N ASN A 46 -8.72 0.44 0.18
CA ASN A 46 -7.35 0.67 -0.26
C ASN A 46 -6.89 2.09 0.07
N ILE A 47 -7.72 3.12 -0.19
CA ILE A 47 -7.41 4.51 0.16
C ILE A 47 -7.23 4.67 1.67
N ALA A 48 -8.12 4.09 2.48
CA ALA A 48 -8.03 4.19 3.94
C ALA A 48 -6.73 3.55 4.46
N LYS A 49 -6.38 2.36 3.95
CA LYS A 49 -5.09 1.71 4.24
C LYS A 49 -3.92 2.62 3.83
N ASP A 50 -3.92 3.15 2.61
CA ASP A 50 -2.79 3.92 2.08
C ASP A 50 -2.56 5.20 2.87
N LEU A 51 -3.62 5.90 3.23
CA LEU A 51 -3.52 7.10 4.07
C LEU A 51 -2.93 6.76 5.44
N LEU A 52 -3.40 5.68 6.07
CA LEU A 52 -2.87 5.22 7.35
C LEU A 52 -1.39 4.83 7.24
N TRP A 53 -1.02 4.12 6.17
CA TRP A 53 0.37 3.72 5.93
C TRP A 53 1.29 4.92 5.70
N ILE A 54 0.86 5.93 4.94
CA ILE A 54 1.63 7.18 4.74
C ILE A 54 1.88 7.86 6.09
N VAL A 55 0.84 8.01 6.92
CA VAL A 55 0.97 8.64 8.24
C VAL A 55 1.96 7.88 9.12
N ILE A 56 1.85 6.56 9.19
CA ILE A 56 2.76 5.72 9.99
C ILE A 56 4.19 5.78 9.44
N SER A 57 4.37 5.74 8.12
CA SER A 57 5.69 5.79 7.49
C SER A 57 6.43 7.09 7.77
N LEU A 58 5.71 8.21 7.79
CA LEU A 58 6.24 9.54 8.14
C LEU A 58 6.62 9.67 9.63
N LEU A 59 6.11 8.79 10.49
CA LEU A 59 6.47 8.74 11.91
C LEU A 59 7.69 7.85 12.16
N ILE A 60 7.90 6.82 11.34
CA ILE A 60 9.02 5.88 11.46
C ILE A 60 10.29 6.48 10.86
N ILE A 61 10.22 7.00 9.63
CA ILE A 61 11.39 7.42 8.89
C ILE A 61 11.78 8.88 9.21
N GLU A 62 13.09 9.17 9.22
CA GLU A 62 13.62 10.53 9.32
C GLU A 62 13.05 11.48 8.25
N LYS A 63 12.69 12.68 8.67
CA LYS A 63 12.11 13.73 7.82
C LYS A 63 13.18 14.40 6.98
N ASN A 64 13.53 13.79 5.86
CA ASN A 64 14.40 14.38 4.84
C ASN A 64 13.85 14.15 3.42
N LYS A 65 14.43 14.85 2.43
CA LYS A 65 13.93 14.81 1.04
C LYS A 65 14.04 13.42 0.41
N ALA A 66 15.11 12.68 0.68
CA ALA A 66 15.34 11.36 0.10
C ALA A 66 14.30 10.34 0.58
N ASN A 67 14.03 10.35 1.88
CA ASN A 67 13.04 9.50 2.52
C ASN A 67 11.61 9.82 2.09
N PHE A 68 11.29 11.10 1.89
CA PHE A 68 10.01 11.50 1.33
C PHE A 68 9.84 10.98 -0.10
N LEU A 69 10.88 11.07 -0.93
CA LEU A 69 10.88 10.48 -2.28
C LEU A 69 10.73 8.96 -2.24
N LEU A 70 11.37 8.27 -1.29
CA LEU A 70 11.19 6.82 -1.08
C LEU A 70 9.72 6.48 -0.84
N ILE A 71 9.04 7.19 0.07
CA ILE A 71 7.63 6.96 0.38
C ILE A 71 6.75 7.17 -0.88
N ILE A 72 7.00 8.23 -1.66
CA ILE A 72 6.26 8.49 -2.91
C ILE A 72 6.46 7.35 -3.91
N VAL A 73 7.70 6.92 -4.15
CA VAL A 73 7.99 5.83 -5.09
C VAL A 73 7.35 4.54 -4.62
N CYS A 74 7.43 4.21 -3.33
CA CYS A 74 6.76 3.06 -2.74
C CYS A 74 5.25 3.13 -2.96
N PHE A 75 4.63 4.28 -2.72
CA PHE A 75 3.20 4.48 -2.92
C PHE A 75 2.77 4.25 -4.37
N ILE A 76 3.52 4.80 -5.34
CA ILE A 76 3.22 4.62 -6.77
C ILE A 76 3.35 3.16 -7.19
N VAL A 77 4.49 2.52 -6.86
CA VAL A 77 4.75 1.12 -7.22
C VAL A 77 3.72 0.19 -6.56
N ALA A 78 3.44 0.40 -5.28
CA ALA A 78 2.43 -0.37 -4.54
C ALA A 78 1.04 -0.19 -5.14
N SER A 79 0.67 1.04 -5.53
CA SER A 79 -0.60 1.33 -6.18
C SER A 79 -0.73 0.54 -7.48
N VAL A 80 0.22 0.69 -8.41
CA VAL A 80 0.20 -0.04 -9.69
C VAL A 80 0.10 -1.55 -9.44
N THR A 81 0.89 -2.08 -8.50
CA THR A 81 0.94 -3.50 -8.17
C THR A 81 -0.43 -4.05 -7.72
N ILE A 82 -1.19 -3.31 -6.91
CA ILE A 82 -2.49 -3.79 -6.42
C ILE A 82 -3.64 -3.48 -7.40
N TYR A 83 -3.64 -2.32 -8.07
CA TYR A 83 -4.73 -1.96 -8.97
C TYR A 83 -4.78 -2.84 -10.23
N THR A 84 -3.64 -3.20 -10.82
CA THR A 84 -3.62 -4.01 -12.05
C THR A 84 -4.38 -5.35 -11.91
N PRO A 85 -4.10 -6.22 -10.92
CA PRO A 85 -4.84 -7.47 -10.76
C PRO A 85 -6.31 -7.22 -10.37
N ILE A 86 -6.61 -6.19 -9.58
CA ILE A 86 -7.98 -5.88 -9.14
C ILE A 86 -8.86 -5.47 -10.32
N ILE A 87 -8.39 -4.56 -11.18
CA ILE A 87 -9.12 -4.13 -12.39
C ILE A 87 -9.33 -5.33 -13.31
N LYS A 88 -8.30 -6.17 -13.50
CA LYS A 88 -8.42 -7.40 -14.30
C LYS A 88 -9.46 -8.36 -13.74
N HIS A 89 -9.60 -8.45 -12.42
CA HIS A 89 -10.63 -9.28 -11.80
C HIS A 89 -12.03 -8.68 -12.00
N ILE A 90 -12.21 -7.38 -11.75
CA ILE A 90 -13.51 -6.72 -11.87
C ILE A 90 -14.02 -6.77 -13.31
N ASN A 91 -13.18 -6.51 -14.30
CA ASN A 91 -13.58 -6.50 -15.72
C ASN A 91 -13.81 -7.90 -16.32
N LYS A 92 -13.45 -8.96 -15.59
CA LYS A 92 -13.74 -10.35 -15.97
C LYS A 92 -15.01 -10.91 -15.31
N SER A 93 -15.56 -10.19 -14.34
CA SER A 93 -16.84 -10.47 -13.71
C SER A 93 -17.98 -9.90 -14.54
#